data_AF-A0A923MI15-F1
#
_entry.id   AF-A0A923MI15-F1
#
_cell.length_a   1.000
_cell.length_b   1.000
_cell.length_c   1.000
_cell.angle_alpha   90.00
_cell.angle_beta   90.00
_cell.angle_gamma   90.00
#
_symmetry.space_group_name_H-M   'P 1'
#
loop_
_entity.id
_entity.type
_entity.pdbx_description
1 polymer ?
#
loop_
_entity_poly.entity_id
_entity_poly.type
_entity_poly.pdbx_seq_one_letter_code
_entity_poly.pdbx_strand_id
1 'polypeptide(L)'
;MNWRHGIHPNNYAIGETEKYYSDMSEKGWELVKCGITLSRFQKTEPKKMRYRVEVVNLKSLEDGHLPEEQIAVYEDCGWEYVISRGYLHIFRAPEGNDAPEFYLEPEQQAATLKGLRKQYRSSLMAPFIILAFHAFMAALVGGLFNGRWAAQLYRGLVEETAWVIGFCLFLLWAVFSDLWGFIYISRL
;
A
#
# COMPACT_ATOMS: atom_id res chain seq x y z
N MET A 1 -8.14 9.58 27.37
CA MET A 1 -8.36 9.04 26.01
C MET A 1 -7.21 8.10 25.70
N ASN A 2 -7.47 6.81 25.46
CA ASN A 2 -6.45 5.75 25.40
C ASN A 2 -5.94 5.45 23.99
N TRP A 3 -6.34 6.27 23.01
CA TRP A 3 -6.02 6.10 21.59
C TRP A 3 -5.37 7.35 21.01
N ARG A 4 -4.44 7.15 20.08
CA ARG A 4 -3.81 8.22 19.28
C ARG A 4 -3.80 7.81 17.81
N HIS A 5 -3.97 8.78 16.93
CA HIS A 5 -3.71 8.60 15.50
C HIS A 5 -2.44 9.36 15.12
N GLY A 6 -1.67 8.81 14.20
CA GLY A 6 -0.46 9.41 13.68
C GLY A 6 -0.35 9.19 12.18
N ILE A 7 0.14 10.21 11.48
CA ILE A 7 0.49 10.07 10.06
C ILE A 7 1.83 9.34 10.02
N HIS A 8 1.82 8.10 9.51
CA HIS A 8 3.05 7.36 9.32
C HIS A 8 3.69 7.74 7.98
N PRO A 9 5.01 7.51 7.81
CA PRO A 9 5.68 7.67 6.53
C PRO A 9 5.00 6.86 5.43
N ASN A 10 5.30 7.15 4.17
CA ASN A 10 4.75 6.40 3.06
C ASN A 10 5.00 4.89 3.26
N ASN A 11 4.08 4.04 2.84
CA ASN A 11 4.09 2.57 3.03
C ASN A 11 5.36 1.86 2.50
N TYR A 12 6.20 2.57 1.75
CA TYR A 12 7.44 2.08 1.14
C TYR A 12 8.68 2.61 1.83
N ALA A 13 8.53 3.58 2.73
CA ALA A 13 9.57 4.13 3.57
C ALA A 13 9.87 3.13 4.69
N ILE A 14 10.28 1.91 4.36
CA ILE A 14 10.37 0.78 5.29
C ILE A 14 11.17 1.19 6.54
N GLY A 15 12.41 1.67 6.35
CA GLY A 15 13.24 2.12 7.46
C GLY A 15 12.65 3.31 8.24
N GLU A 16 12.04 4.29 7.55
CA GLU A 16 11.40 5.42 8.23
C GLU A 16 10.14 4.98 9.02
N THR A 17 9.41 4.01 8.50
CA THR A 17 8.19 3.44 9.09
C THR A 17 8.52 2.62 10.32
N GLU A 18 9.53 1.75 10.21
CA GLU A 18 10.08 1.01 11.35
C GLU A 18 10.54 1.95 12.45
N LYS A 19 11.35 2.96 12.09
CA LYS A 19 11.80 4.00 13.02
C LYS A 19 10.62 4.75 13.64
N TYR A 20 9.64 5.15 12.84
CA TYR A 20 8.45 5.86 13.33
C TYR A 20 7.67 5.07 14.38
N TYR A 21 7.49 3.75 14.17
CA TYR A 21 6.79 2.90 15.15
C TYR A 21 7.62 2.62 16.41
N SER A 22 8.94 2.48 16.26
CA SER A 22 9.87 2.43 17.39
C SER A 22 9.79 3.71 18.23
N ASP A 23 9.93 4.88 17.60
CA ASP A 23 9.82 6.20 18.26
C ASP A 23 8.47 6.41 18.97
N MET A 24 7.39 5.81 18.45
CA MET A 24 6.07 5.87 19.08
C MET A 24 5.97 4.95 20.29
N SER A 25 6.55 3.75 20.23
CA SER A 25 6.57 2.80 21.35
C SER A 25 7.41 3.34 22.51
N GLU A 26 8.53 4.01 22.22
CA GLU A 26 9.33 4.72 23.22
C GLU A 26 8.56 5.85 23.91
N LYS A 27 7.51 6.38 23.27
CA LYS A 27 6.62 7.41 23.84
C LYS A 27 5.38 6.80 24.54
N GLY A 28 5.32 5.48 24.66
CA GLY A 28 4.18 4.76 25.25
C GLY A 28 2.97 4.64 24.32
N TRP A 29 3.22 4.51 23.02
CA TRP A 29 2.17 4.33 22.00
C TRP A 29 2.48 3.13 21.12
N GLU A 30 1.73 2.04 21.28
CA GLU A 30 1.89 0.84 20.47
C GLU A 30 0.92 0.78 19.30
N LEU A 31 1.43 0.34 18.15
CA LEU A 31 0.64 0.20 16.93
C LEU A 31 -0.44 -0.88 17.12
N VAL A 32 -1.68 -0.54 16.76
CA VAL A 32 -2.81 -1.49 16.74
C VAL A 32 -3.54 -1.54 15.40
N LYS A 33 -3.32 -0.55 14.52
CA LYS A 33 -3.91 -0.51 13.18
C LYS A 33 -3.02 0.29 12.25
N CYS A 34 -2.69 -0.27 11.09
CA CYS A 34 -2.02 0.42 10.00
C CYS A 34 -3.03 0.72 8.89
N GLY A 35 -3.29 1.99 8.62
CA GLY A 35 -4.11 2.46 7.49
C GLY A 35 -3.26 2.85 6.29
N ILE A 36 -3.87 3.50 5.28
CA ILE A 36 -3.13 3.94 4.07
C ILE A 36 -2.09 5.01 4.39
N THR A 37 -2.46 5.94 5.28
CA THR A 37 -1.66 7.12 5.65
C THR A 37 -1.69 7.37 7.16
N LEU A 38 -2.70 6.83 7.85
CA LEU A 38 -2.88 6.98 9.28
C LEU A 38 -2.71 5.64 9.98
N SER A 39 -1.91 5.64 11.03
CA SER A 39 -1.81 4.55 11.98
C SER A 39 -2.50 4.91 13.29
N ARG A 40 -3.12 3.90 13.91
CA ARG A 40 -3.77 4.02 15.22
C ARG A 40 -2.93 3.32 16.27
N PHE A 41 -2.79 3.98 17.40
CA PHE A 41 -1.97 3.56 18.51
C PHE A 41 -2.78 3.49 19.80
N GLN A 42 -2.45 2.50 20.64
CA GLN A 42 -2.95 2.37 21.99
C GLN A 42 -1.93 2.91 22.99
N LYS A 43 -2.40 3.59 24.05
CA LYS A 43 -1.53 4.04 25.13
C LYS A 43 -1.03 2.84 25.94
N THR A 44 0.28 2.76 26.14
CA THR A 44 0.98 1.75 26.94
C THR A 44 2.06 2.42 27.79
N GLU A 45 2.80 1.63 28.58
CA GLU A 45 4.04 2.11 29.16
C GLU A 45 5.09 2.35 28.06
N PRO A 46 5.91 3.42 28.18
CA PRO A 46 7.08 3.66 27.33
C PRO A 46 8.02 2.46 27.32
N LYS A 47 8.32 1.94 26.13
CA LYS A 47 9.24 0.81 25.97
C LYS A 47 9.94 0.85 24.62
N LYS A 48 11.18 0.43 24.61
CA LYS A 48 11.99 0.36 23.40
C LYS A 48 11.65 -0.91 22.64
N MET A 49 11.20 -0.75 21.40
CA MET A 49 10.76 -1.82 20.53
C MET A 49 11.44 -1.66 19.18
N ARG A 50 11.92 -2.76 18.62
CA ARG A 50 12.39 -2.85 17.23
C ARG A 50 11.22 -3.29 16.36
N TYR A 51 10.85 -2.49 15.36
CA TYR A 51 9.87 -2.88 14.36
C TYR A 51 10.55 -3.34 13.09
N ARG A 52 9.98 -4.37 12.44
CA ARG A 52 10.38 -4.80 11.10
C ARG A 52 9.17 -4.92 10.19
N VAL A 53 9.34 -4.49 8.95
CA VAL A 53 8.30 -4.53 7.93
C VAL A 53 8.71 -5.52 6.86
N GLU A 54 8.02 -6.65 6.81
CA GLU A 54 8.16 -7.63 5.74
C GLU A 54 7.25 -7.26 4.57
N VAL A 55 7.82 -7.25 3.36
CA VAL A 55 7.10 -6.96 2.12
C VAL A 55 6.86 -8.26 1.40
N VAL A 56 5.60 -8.64 1.19
CA VAL A 56 5.27 -9.91 0.54
C VAL A 56 4.54 -9.66 -0.77
N ASN A 57 4.81 -10.47 -1.78
CA ASN A 57 4.07 -10.37 -3.04
C ASN A 57 2.61 -10.72 -2.82
N LEU A 58 1.68 -9.86 -3.25
CA LEU A 58 0.25 -10.11 -3.07
C LEU A 58 -0.21 -11.44 -3.71
N LYS A 59 0.48 -11.90 -4.77
CA LYS A 59 0.19 -13.19 -5.43
C LYS A 59 0.60 -14.41 -4.62
N SER A 60 1.49 -14.25 -3.64
CA SER A 60 1.91 -15.32 -2.73
C SER A 60 1.17 -15.29 -1.40
N LEU A 61 0.27 -14.32 -1.18
CA LEU A 61 -0.57 -14.25 0.00
C LEU A 61 -1.89 -14.97 -0.28
N GLU A 62 -2.30 -15.84 0.65
CA GLU A 62 -3.67 -16.34 0.73
C GLU A 62 -4.49 -15.33 1.54
N ASP A 63 -5.58 -14.81 0.95
CA ASP A 63 -6.46 -13.81 1.56
C ASP A 63 -5.78 -12.54 2.13
N GLY A 64 -4.59 -12.19 1.61
CA GLY A 64 -3.84 -11.01 2.05
C GLY A 64 -3.12 -11.20 3.39
N HIS A 65 -3.00 -12.44 3.87
CA HIS A 65 -2.29 -12.80 5.09
C HIS A 65 -1.04 -13.62 4.77
N LEU A 66 0.01 -13.41 5.58
CA LEU A 66 1.18 -14.26 5.57
C LEU A 66 0.74 -15.67 6.03
N PRO A 67 1.28 -16.75 5.44
CA PRO A 67 1.04 -18.10 5.94
C PRO A 67 1.34 -18.18 7.43
N GLU A 68 0.45 -18.82 8.20
CA GLU A 68 0.62 -18.96 9.65
C GLU A 68 1.94 -19.64 10.01
N GLU A 69 2.37 -20.62 9.20
CA GLU A 69 3.68 -21.28 9.35
C GLU A 69 4.84 -20.29 9.27
N GLN A 70 4.78 -19.31 8.36
CA GLN A 70 5.82 -18.30 8.23
C GLN A 70 5.80 -17.32 9.41
N ILE A 71 4.61 -16.95 9.89
CA ILE A 71 4.47 -16.12 11.10
C ILE A 71 5.07 -16.84 12.30
N ALA A 72 4.74 -18.13 12.48
CA ALA A 72 5.25 -18.96 13.58
C ALA A 72 6.78 -19.04 13.57
N VAL A 73 7.42 -19.17 12.40
CA VAL A 73 8.89 -19.14 12.29
C VAL A 73 9.47 -17.82 12.82
N TYR A 74 8.85 -16.67 12.52
CA TYR A 74 9.30 -15.38 13.06
C TYR A 74 9.06 -15.29 14.57
N GLU A 75 7.93 -15.81 15.06
CA GLU A 75 7.60 -15.86 16.49
C GLU A 75 8.56 -16.74 17.29
N ASP A 76 8.94 -17.90 16.76
CA ASP A 76 9.97 -18.77 17.34
C ASP A 76 11.34 -18.08 17.38
N CYS A 77 11.60 -17.18 16.45
CA CYS A 77 12.77 -16.32 16.44
C CYS A 77 12.65 -15.07 17.34
N GLY A 78 11.55 -14.91 18.09
CA GLY A 78 11.36 -13.83 19.06
C GLY A 78 10.69 -12.57 18.51
N TRP A 79 10.13 -12.63 17.30
CA TRP A 79 9.33 -11.54 16.73
C TRP A 79 7.84 -11.71 17.03
N GLU A 80 7.18 -10.68 17.54
CA GLU A 80 5.72 -10.65 17.67
C GLU A 80 5.09 -10.11 16.39
N TYR A 81 4.13 -10.84 15.82
CA TYR A 81 3.34 -10.34 14.70
C TYR A 81 2.32 -9.29 15.17
N VAL A 82 2.33 -8.11 14.55
CA VAL A 82 1.48 -6.99 14.95
C VAL A 82 0.26 -6.89 14.05
N ILE A 83 0.47 -6.69 12.74
CA ILE A 83 -0.62 -6.48 11.78
C ILE A 83 -0.16 -6.61 10.33
N SER A 84 -1.10 -6.94 9.43
CA SER A 84 -0.94 -6.81 7.97
C SER A 84 -1.64 -5.57 7.41
N ARG A 85 -1.09 -5.04 6.32
CA ARG A 85 -1.77 -4.11 5.43
C ARG A 85 -1.32 -4.34 3.99
N GLY A 86 -2.18 -4.98 3.19
CA GLY A 86 -1.87 -5.30 1.80
C GLY A 86 -0.64 -6.20 1.74
N TYR A 87 0.42 -5.75 1.09
CA TYR A 87 1.70 -6.46 0.99
C TYR A 87 2.63 -6.22 2.18
N LEU A 88 2.24 -5.40 3.17
CA LEU A 88 3.06 -5.11 4.34
C LEU A 88 2.66 -5.98 5.52
N HIS A 89 3.63 -6.58 6.17
CA HIS A 89 3.46 -7.32 7.41
C HIS A 89 4.41 -6.75 8.46
N ILE A 90 3.85 -6.32 9.58
CA ILE A 90 4.59 -5.59 10.61
C ILE A 90 4.80 -6.51 11.80
N PHE A 91 6.06 -6.65 12.18
CA PHE A 91 6.51 -7.39 13.34
C PHE A 91 7.21 -6.45 14.32
N ARG A 92 7.24 -6.84 15.59
CA ARG A 92 8.00 -6.12 16.63
C ARG A 92 8.71 -7.07 17.58
N ALA A 93 9.79 -6.62 18.18
CA ALA A 93 10.45 -7.31 19.27
C ALA A 93 10.97 -6.28 20.29
N PRO A 94 11.07 -6.61 21.59
CA PRO A 94 11.77 -5.77 22.56
C PRO A 94 13.19 -5.45 22.10
N GLU A 95 13.62 -4.20 22.28
CA GLU A 95 15.02 -3.83 22.00
C GLU A 95 15.95 -4.63 22.93
N GLY A 96 16.96 -5.27 22.36
CA GLY A 96 17.86 -6.19 23.07
C GLY A 96 17.45 -7.67 23.01
N ASN A 97 16.31 -8.01 22.38
CA ASN A 97 16.01 -9.39 21.99
C ASN A 97 16.96 -9.86 20.86
N ASP A 98 17.39 -11.11 20.92
CA ASP A 98 18.25 -11.80 19.95
C ASP A 98 17.53 -12.12 18.63
N ALA A 99 16.32 -11.59 18.44
CA ALA A 99 15.54 -11.81 17.22
C ALA A 99 16.33 -11.34 15.97
N PRO A 100 16.63 -12.23 15.02
CA PRO A 100 17.51 -11.95 13.89
C PRO A 100 16.87 -10.97 12.91
N GLU A 101 17.71 -10.29 12.12
CA GLU A 101 17.25 -9.52 10.97
C GLU A 101 16.59 -10.45 9.94
N PHE A 102 15.51 -9.99 9.30
CA PHE A 102 14.80 -10.77 8.28
C PHE A 102 15.67 -11.05 7.05
N TYR A 103 16.57 -10.12 6.74
CA TYR A 103 17.50 -10.21 5.63
C TYR A 103 18.91 -10.09 6.18
N LEU A 104 19.74 -11.11 5.93
CA LEU A 104 21.15 -11.11 6.30
C LEU A 104 21.96 -10.22 5.37
N GLU A 105 21.52 -10.11 4.11
CA GLU A 105 22.18 -9.34 3.07
C GLU A 105 21.22 -8.30 2.47
N PRO A 106 21.66 -7.06 2.23
CA PRO A 106 20.85 -6.00 1.61
C PRO A 106 20.26 -6.40 0.25
N GLU A 107 20.94 -7.29 -0.48
CA GLU A 107 20.49 -7.78 -1.79
C GLU A 107 19.18 -8.58 -1.72
N GLN A 108 18.97 -9.31 -0.63
CA GLN A 108 17.74 -10.10 -0.43
C GLN A 108 16.54 -9.16 -0.24
N GLN A 109 16.72 -8.10 0.56
CA GLN A 109 15.71 -7.05 0.72
C GLN A 109 15.42 -6.32 -0.61
N ALA A 110 16.46 -6.03 -1.39
CA ALA A 110 16.32 -5.38 -2.70
C ALA A 110 15.55 -6.26 -3.72
N ALA A 111 15.72 -7.58 -3.67
CA ALA A 111 14.98 -8.52 -4.51
C ALA A 111 13.47 -8.47 -4.24
N THR A 112 13.08 -8.44 -2.96
CA THR A 112 11.69 -8.27 -2.53
C THR A 112 11.10 -6.95 -3.04
N LEU A 113 11.85 -5.86 -2.90
CA LEU A 113 11.46 -4.53 -3.41
C LEU A 113 11.35 -4.50 -4.95
N LYS A 114 12.14 -5.29 -5.68
CA LYS A 114 12.07 -5.39 -7.14
C LYS A 114 10.74 -5.97 -7.62
N GLY A 115 10.19 -6.95 -6.89
CA GLY A 115 8.85 -7.50 -7.16
C GLY A 115 7.79 -6.41 -7.05
N LEU A 116 7.86 -5.62 -6.00
CA LEU A 116 6.96 -4.49 -5.76
C LEU A 116 7.08 -3.41 -6.86
N ARG A 117 8.30 -3.06 -7.29
CA ARG A 117 8.55 -2.14 -8.44
C ARG A 117 7.87 -2.62 -9.72
N LYS A 118 7.90 -3.93 -9.98
CA LYS A 118 7.26 -4.52 -11.17
C LYS A 118 5.74 -4.44 -11.08
N GLN A 119 5.17 -4.69 -9.90
CA GLN A 119 3.74 -4.57 -9.68
C GLN A 119 3.25 -3.13 -9.90
N TYR A 120 3.98 -2.13 -9.40
CA TYR A 120 3.69 -0.71 -9.64
C TYR A 120 3.71 -0.32 -11.11
N ARG A 121 4.72 -0.79 -11.85
CA ARG A 121 4.74 -0.59 -13.31
C ARG A 121 3.55 -1.22 -14.01
N SER A 122 3.07 -2.36 -13.51
CA SER A 122 1.88 -3.00 -14.03
C SER A 122 0.59 -2.27 -13.64
N SER A 123 0.49 -1.71 -12.44
CA SER A 123 -0.70 -0.98 -11.98
C SER A 123 -0.87 0.36 -12.71
N LEU A 124 0.24 1.01 -13.08
CA LEU A 124 0.24 2.19 -13.95
C LEU A 124 -0.46 1.96 -15.30
N MET A 125 -0.57 0.71 -15.76
CA MET A 125 -1.31 0.38 -16.99
C MET A 125 -2.83 0.33 -16.78
N ALA A 126 -3.31 0.13 -15.56
CA ALA A 126 -4.74 -0.06 -15.27
C ALA A 126 -5.61 1.15 -15.65
N PRO A 127 -5.23 2.42 -15.37
CA PRO A 127 -5.99 3.58 -15.84
C PRO A 127 -6.15 3.61 -17.37
N PHE A 128 -5.11 3.25 -18.12
CA PHE A 128 -5.16 3.20 -19.58
C PHE A 128 -6.09 2.09 -20.08
N ILE A 129 -6.07 0.92 -19.43
CA ILE A 129 -6.98 -0.20 -19.76
C ILE A 129 -8.43 0.20 -19.48
N ILE A 130 -8.69 0.83 -18.33
CA ILE A 130 -10.02 1.31 -17.96
C ILE A 130 -10.50 2.36 -18.99
N LEU A 131 -9.67 3.32 -19.36
CA LEU A 131 -9.99 4.32 -20.37
C LEU A 131 -10.27 3.69 -21.74
N ALA A 132 -9.45 2.72 -22.17
CA ALA A 132 -9.65 1.99 -23.41
C ALA A 132 -10.96 1.20 -23.41
N PHE A 133 -11.31 0.56 -22.30
CA PHE A 133 -12.59 -0.13 -22.13
C PHE A 133 -13.78 0.81 -22.23
N HIS A 134 -13.73 1.98 -21.58
CA HIS A 134 -14.81 2.97 -21.67
C HIS A 134 -14.93 3.55 -23.08
N ALA A 135 -13.81 3.84 -23.74
CA ALA A 135 -13.80 4.28 -25.14
C ALA A 135 -14.41 3.23 -26.07
N PHE A 136 -14.06 1.94 -25.86
CA PHE A 136 -14.63 0.82 -26.60
C PHE A 136 -16.15 0.68 -26.38
N MET A 137 -16.62 0.76 -25.13
CA MET A 137 -18.05 0.69 -24.80
C MET A 137 -18.83 1.86 -25.39
N ALA A 138 -18.28 3.07 -25.34
CA ALA A 138 -18.89 4.25 -25.96
C ALA A 138 -18.99 4.09 -27.49
N ALA A 139 -17.97 3.51 -28.12
CA ALA A 139 -17.97 3.18 -29.54
C ALA A 139 -19.00 2.10 -29.92
N LEU A 140 -19.15 1.07 -29.09
CA LEU A 140 -20.11 -0.03 -29.26
C LEU A 140 -21.56 0.48 -29.17
N VAL A 141 -21.86 1.27 -28.14
CA VAL A 141 -23.23 1.77 -27.86
C VAL A 141 -23.58 2.96 -28.76
N GLY A 142 -22.64 3.86 -29.00
CA GLY A 142 -22.84 5.07 -29.81
C GLY A 142 -22.88 4.82 -31.32
N GLY A 143 -22.53 3.61 -31.76
CA GLY A 143 -22.43 3.27 -33.17
C GLY A 143 -21.40 4.14 -33.89
N LEU A 144 -20.13 3.72 -33.87
CA LEU A 144 -18.98 4.35 -34.53
C LEU A 144 -19.24 4.88 -35.96
N PHE A 145 -20.25 4.34 -36.66
CA PHE A 145 -20.53 4.58 -38.07
C PHE A 145 -21.74 5.49 -38.36
N ASN A 146 -22.50 5.94 -37.34
CA ASN A 146 -23.77 6.65 -37.57
C ASN A 146 -23.67 8.19 -37.62
N GLY A 147 -22.46 8.77 -37.67
CA GLY A 147 -22.23 10.22 -37.84
C GLY A 147 -22.69 11.13 -36.69
N ARG A 148 -23.52 10.62 -35.75
CA ARG A 148 -24.08 11.35 -34.59
C ARG A 148 -23.31 11.12 -33.29
N TRP A 149 -22.22 10.38 -33.35
CA TRP A 149 -21.40 9.97 -32.20
C TRP A 149 -20.92 11.16 -31.36
N ALA A 150 -20.45 12.24 -32.02
CA ALA A 150 -19.96 13.43 -31.33
C ALA A 150 -21.06 14.14 -30.52
N ALA A 151 -22.29 14.18 -31.06
CA ALA A 151 -23.43 14.80 -30.38
C ALA A 151 -23.92 13.96 -29.19
N GLN A 152 -23.83 12.63 -29.27
CA GLN A 152 -24.19 11.72 -28.17
C GLN A 152 -23.14 11.77 -27.05
N LEU A 153 -21.85 11.78 -27.39
CA LEU A 153 -20.78 11.97 -26.41
C LEU A 153 -20.89 13.33 -25.71
N TYR A 154 -21.13 14.41 -26.46
CA TYR A 154 -21.32 15.74 -25.89
C TYR A 154 -22.50 15.76 -24.92
N ARG A 155 -23.62 15.12 -25.28
CA ARG A 155 -24.79 15.03 -24.39
C ARG A 155 -24.47 14.27 -23.11
N GLY A 156 -23.83 13.10 -23.21
CA GLY A 156 -23.40 12.33 -22.03
C GLY A 156 -22.44 13.11 -21.14
N LEU A 157 -21.50 13.86 -21.71
CA LEU A 157 -20.58 14.72 -20.96
C LEU A 157 -21.31 15.82 -20.16
N VAL A 158 -22.39 16.38 -20.71
CA VAL A 158 -23.16 17.48 -20.08
C VAL A 158 -24.20 16.95 -19.11
N GLU A 159 -24.98 15.94 -19.50
CA GLU A 159 -26.04 15.35 -18.67
C GLU A 159 -25.44 14.62 -17.46
N GLU A 160 -24.31 13.93 -17.65
CA GLU A 160 -23.62 13.16 -16.59
C GLU A 160 -22.38 13.89 -16.06
N THR A 161 -22.35 15.22 -16.12
CA THR A 161 -21.19 16.05 -15.75
C THR A 161 -20.59 15.66 -14.40
N ALA A 162 -21.43 15.38 -13.39
CA ALA A 162 -20.97 15.00 -12.06
C ALA A 162 -20.22 13.66 -12.04
N TRP A 163 -20.73 12.65 -12.76
CA TRP A 163 -20.09 11.34 -12.89
C TRP A 163 -18.79 11.43 -13.68
N VAL A 164 -18.77 12.21 -14.76
CA VAL A 164 -17.57 12.44 -15.56
C VAL A 164 -16.47 13.10 -14.74
N ILE A 165 -16.80 14.17 -14.00
CA ILE A 165 -15.83 14.85 -13.13
C ILE A 165 -15.34 13.89 -12.04
N GLY A 166 -16.24 13.16 -11.38
CA GLY A 166 -15.88 12.18 -10.35
C GLY A 166 -14.93 11.10 -10.88
N PHE A 167 -15.21 10.56 -12.07
CA PHE A 167 -14.37 9.57 -12.73
C PHE A 167 -12.99 10.13 -13.11
N CYS A 168 -12.93 11.35 -13.65
CA CYS A 168 -11.67 12.04 -13.94
C CYS A 168 -10.83 12.26 -12.67
N LEU A 169 -11.45 12.73 -11.58
CA LEU A 169 -10.78 12.91 -10.30
C LEU A 169 -10.27 11.59 -9.73
N PHE A 170 -11.06 10.52 -9.84
CA PHE A 170 -10.64 9.18 -9.42
C PHE A 170 -9.44 8.67 -10.23
N LEU A 171 -9.45 8.82 -11.56
CA LEU A 171 -8.32 8.42 -12.41
C LEU A 171 -7.06 9.24 -12.12
N LEU A 172 -7.20 10.57 -11.94
CA LEU A 172 -6.09 11.44 -11.56
C LEU A 172 -5.51 11.04 -10.21
N TRP A 173 -6.36 10.75 -9.23
CA TRP A 173 -5.91 10.27 -7.92
C TRP A 173 -5.21 8.91 -8.00
N ALA A 174 -5.74 7.97 -8.78
CA ALA A 174 -5.13 6.65 -8.98
C ALA A 174 -3.74 6.76 -9.65
N VAL A 175 -3.63 7.54 -10.73
CA VAL A 175 -2.35 7.80 -11.41
C VAL A 175 -1.37 8.51 -10.47
N PHE A 176 -1.83 9.52 -9.72
CA PHE A 176 -0.99 10.22 -8.75
C PHE A 176 -0.47 9.28 -7.66
N SER A 177 -1.33 8.44 -7.08
CA SER A 177 -0.96 7.43 -6.09
C SER A 177 0.10 6.47 -6.63
N ASP A 178 -0.09 5.98 -7.86
CA ASP A 178 0.84 5.03 -8.48
C ASP A 178 2.18 5.66 -8.87
N LEU A 179 2.17 6.87 -9.42
CA LEU A 179 3.39 7.61 -9.75
C LEU A 179 4.17 7.98 -8.49
N TRP A 180 3.47 8.42 -7.44
CA TRP A 180 4.10 8.73 -6.15
C TRP A 180 4.76 7.50 -5.54
N GLY A 181 4.07 6.35 -5.57
CA GLY A 181 4.64 5.06 -5.15
C GLY A 181 5.86 4.66 -5.98
N PHE A 182 5.77 4.75 -7.30
CA PHE A 182 6.88 4.43 -8.21
C PHE A 182 8.12 5.31 -8.00
N ILE A 183 7.95 6.63 -7.95
CA ILE A 183 9.06 7.59 -7.73
C ILE A 183 9.72 7.32 -6.38
N TYR A 184 8.94 7.11 -5.33
CA TYR A 184 9.49 6.85 -3.99
C TYR A 184 10.32 5.56 -4.00
N ILE A 185 9.78 4.46 -4.53
CA ILE A 185 10.48 3.18 -4.59
C ILE A 185 11.73 3.26 -5.49
N SER A 186 11.74 4.09 -6.54
CA SER A 186 12.91 4.27 -7.43
C SER A 186 14.09 4.99 -6.78
N ARG A 187 13.86 5.67 -5.65
CA ARG A 187 14.89 6.38 -4.86
C ARG A 187 15.48 5.53 -3.73
N LEU A 188 14.91 4.35 -3.47
CA LEU A 188 15.45 3.31 -2.58
C LEU A 188 16.52 2.48 -3.31
#